data_AF-A0A257WQ54-F1
#
_entry.id   AF-A0A257WQ54-F1
#
_cell.length_a   1.000
_cell.length_b   1.000
_cell.length_c   1.000
_cell.angle_alpha   90.00
_cell.angle_beta   90.00
_cell.angle_gamma   90.00
#
_symmetry.space_group_name_H-M   'P 1'
#
loop_
_entity.id
_entity.type
_entity.pdbx_description
1 polymer ?
#
loop_
_entity_poly.entity_id
_entity_poly.type
_entity_poly.pdbx_seq_one_letter_code
_entity_poly.pdbx_strand_id
1 'polypeptide(L)'
;MRDSLLFIAGDLNLDQAGATALTYGEDLDKPMKFDKEFRRSIYLPVARNNLAPELEIFDAANPEMVAGDRPLTTVPTQALYLLNSTFLQKQAATLAQQAYAKPEPVVWLHQTILGHAPDAPAAKRANDYIEQGGGDREQALADLAHVLLASTEFLFLE
;
A
#
# COMPACT_ATOMS: atom_id res chain seq x y z
N MET A 1 2.86 6.28 2.10
CA MET A 1 2.47 5.11 1.28
C MET A 1 2.21 3.88 2.14
N ARG A 2 3.22 3.14 2.65
CA ARG A 2 2.98 1.91 3.45
C ARG A 2 2.04 2.12 4.63
N ASP A 3 2.28 3.16 5.44
CA ASP A 3 1.42 3.48 6.59
C ASP A 3 -0.02 3.80 6.17
N SER A 4 -0.21 4.48 5.02
CA SER A 4 -1.53 4.77 4.44
C SER A 4 -2.25 3.48 4.04
N LEU A 5 -1.54 2.54 3.39
CA LEU A 5 -2.08 1.23 3.02
C LEU A 5 -2.53 0.42 4.23
N LEU A 6 -1.69 0.37 5.28
CA LEU A 6 -2.03 -0.32 6.52
C LEU A 6 -3.22 0.34 7.22
N PHE A 7 -3.27 1.68 7.22
CA PHE A 7 -4.36 2.43 7.85
C PHE A 7 -5.70 2.20 7.13
N ILE A 8 -5.72 2.32 5.81
CA ILE A 8 -6.93 2.17 4.99
C ILE A 8 -7.44 0.73 5.03
N ALA A 9 -6.55 -0.27 5.02
CA ALA A 9 -6.93 -1.67 5.17
C ALA A 9 -7.43 -2.00 6.61
N GLY A 10 -7.15 -1.15 7.60
CA GLY A 10 -7.48 -1.38 9.00
C GLY A 10 -6.48 -2.26 9.75
N ASP A 11 -5.33 -2.55 9.14
CA ASP A 11 -4.30 -3.41 9.72
C ASP A 11 -3.28 -2.63 10.57
N LEU A 12 -3.25 -1.29 10.49
CA LEU A 12 -2.26 -0.48 11.19
C LEU A 12 -2.36 -0.66 12.71
N ASN A 13 -1.33 -1.26 13.31
CA ASN A 13 -1.20 -1.34 14.75
C ASN A 13 -0.73 0.00 15.33
N LEU A 14 -1.56 0.59 16.20
CA LEU A 14 -1.33 1.86 16.89
C LEU A 14 -0.81 1.71 18.33
N ASP A 15 -0.58 0.48 18.79
CA ASP A 15 0.00 0.20 20.10
C ASP A 15 1.38 0.84 20.24
N GLN A 16 1.76 1.12 21.49
CA GLN A 16 3.06 1.68 21.80
C GLN A 16 4.18 0.78 21.25
N ALA A 17 5.08 1.39 20.46
CA ALA A 17 6.20 0.67 19.89
C ALA A 17 7.18 0.24 20.99
N GLY A 18 7.56 -1.04 20.94
CA GLY A 18 8.66 -1.61 21.72
C GLY A 18 10.02 -1.39 21.05
N ALA A 19 11.08 -1.87 21.70
CA ALA A 19 12.42 -1.87 21.11
C ALA A 19 12.42 -2.64 19.78
N THR A 20 12.98 -2.01 18.75
CA THR A 20 13.13 -2.58 17.40
C THR A 20 14.55 -3.09 17.15
N ALA A 21 15.45 -2.92 18.13
CA ALA A 21 16.78 -3.49 18.08
C ALA A 21 16.68 -5.01 17.98
N LEU A 22 17.26 -5.57 16.93
CA LEU A 22 17.33 -7.00 16.73
C LEU A 22 18.21 -7.64 17.82
N THR A 23 18.01 -8.93 18.04
CA THR A 23 18.79 -9.68 19.02
C THR A 23 20.27 -9.67 18.61
N TYR A 24 21.17 -9.60 19.59
CA TYR A 24 22.61 -9.69 19.32
C TYR A 24 22.93 -10.97 18.54
N GLY A 25 23.68 -10.83 17.44
CA GLY A 25 24.08 -11.94 16.57
C GLY A 25 23.14 -12.21 15.40
N GLU A 26 22.08 -11.42 15.21
CA GLU A 26 21.29 -11.48 13.98
C GLU A 26 22.08 -10.93 12.78
N ASP A 27 22.01 -11.68 11.68
CA ASP A 27 22.66 -11.36 10.42
C ASP A 27 21.84 -10.28 9.68
N LEU A 28 22.36 -9.05 9.72
CA LEU A 28 21.76 -7.88 9.11
C LEU A 28 21.99 -7.79 7.60
N ASP A 29 22.80 -8.67 7.00
CA ASP A 29 23.06 -8.68 5.56
C ASP A 29 21.92 -9.39 4.79
N LYS A 30 21.03 -10.09 5.49
CA LYS A 30 19.83 -10.68 4.89
C LYS A 30 18.80 -9.60 4.59
N PRO A 31 18.11 -9.66 3.42
CA PRO A 31 17.05 -8.70 3.10
C PRO A 31 15.99 -8.68 4.20
N MET A 32 15.81 -7.53 4.85
CA MET A 32 14.70 -7.34 5.77
C MET A 32 13.38 -7.38 5.01
N LYS A 33 12.38 -8.02 5.61
CA LYS A 33 11.03 -8.15 5.06
C LYS A 33 10.02 -7.67 6.08
N PHE A 34 9.14 -6.77 5.67
CA PHE A 34 8.14 -6.18 6.56
C PHE A 34 6.71 -6.52 6.13
N ASP A 35 6.52 -7.61 5.37
CA ASP A 35 5.23 -8.07 4.86
C ASP A 35 4.26 -8.53 5.96
N LYS A 36 4.78 -8.83 7.15
CA LYS A 36 4.00 -9.21 8.35
C LYS A 36 4.08 -8.17 9.46
N GLU A 37 4.76 -7.07 9.21
CA GLU A 37 4.81 -5.97 10.16
C GLU A 37 3.63 -5.05 9.91
N PHE A 38 2.88 -4.76 10.96
CA PHE A 38 1.67 -3.93 10.90
C PHE A 38 1.85 -2.59 11.60
N ARG A 39 3.05 -2.31 12.10
CA ARG A 39 3.40 -1.05 12.77
C ARG A 39 3.72 0.03 11.74
N ARG A 40 3.64 1.29 12.18
CA ARG A 40 4.11 2.46 11.41
C ARG A 40 5.55 2.27 10.95
N SER A 41 5.87 2.72 9.75
CA SER A 41 7.16 2.50 9.11
C SER A 41 8.33 3.12 9.88
N ILE A 42 8.09 4.18 10.65
CA ILE A 42 9.07 4.81 11.55
C ILE A 42 9.55 3.89 12.69
N TYR A 43 8.78 2.85 13.01
CA TYR A 43 9.11 1.86 14.03
C TYR A 43 9.64 0.55 13.43
N LEU A 44 10.02 0.53 12.15
CA LEU A 44 10.68 -0.63 11.58
C LEU A 44 12.18 -0.60 11.91
N PRO A 45 12.83 -1.75 12.14
CA PRO A 45 14.28 -1.81 12.26
C PRO A 45 14.94 -1.33 10.95
N VAL A 46 16.06 -0.63 11.07
CA VAL A 46 16.86 -0.18 9.93
C VAL A 46 18.30 -0.63 10.15
N ALA A 47 18.79 -1.45 9.22
CA ALA A 47 20.19 -1.81 9.09
C ALA A 47 20.86 -0.77 8.19
N ARG A 48 21.98 -0.22 8.64
CA ARG A 48 22.64 0.91 7.97
C ARG A 48 23.08 0.57 6.54
N ASN A 49 23.54 -0.65 6.31
CA ASN A 49 24.08 -1.13 5.04
C ASN A 49 23.07 -1.95 4.21
N ASN A 50 21.83 -2.10 4.67
CA ASN A 50 20.86 -3.00 4.04
C ASN A 50 19.42 -2.53 4.31
N LEU A 51 19.02 -1.47 3.61
CA LEU A 51 17.66 -0.96 3.69
C LEU A 51 16.68 -1.95 3.03
N ALA A 52 15.49 -2.11 3.59
CA ALA A 52 14.49 -2.99 2.99
C ALA A 52 14.10 -2.49 1.59
N PRO A 53 14.05 -3.35 0.56
CA PRO A 53 13.82 -2.95 -0.83
C PRO A 53 12.56 -2.12 -1.04
N GLU A 54 11.49 -2.42 -0.31
CA GLU A 54 10.25 -1.65 -0.38
C GLU A 54 10.40 -0.22 0.14
N LEU A 55 11.26 0.03 1.12
CA LEU A 55 11.51 1.38 1.63
C LEU A 55 12.39 2.15 0.65
N GLU A 56 13.38 1.48 0.06
CA GLU A 56 14.29 2.07 -0.93
C GLU A 56 13.54 2.47 -2.21
N ILE A 57 12.66 1.60 -2.74
CA ILE A 57 11.85 1.88 -3.95
C ILE A 57 11.04 3.17 -3.80
N PHE A 58 10.53 3.46 -2.59
CA PHE A 58 9.74 4.66 -2.30
C PHE A 58 10.57 5.75 -1.60
N ASP A 59 11.84 5.88 -1.97
CA ASP A 59 12.73 6.98 -1.61
C ASP A 59 12.83 7.23 -0.09
N ALA A 60 12.86 6.16 0.72
CA ALA A 60 13.20 6.30 2.13
C ALA A 60 14.62 6.84 2.29
N ALA A 61 14.84 7.64 3.34
CA ALA A 61 16.13 8.26 3.58
C ALA A 61 17.23 7.20 3.75
N ASN A 62 18.29 7.30 2.96
CA ASN A 62 19.44 6.40 3.08
C ASN A 62 20.15 6.68 4.42
N PRO A 63 20.27 5.69 5.32
CA PRO A 63 20.90 5.86 6.63
C PRO A 63 22.42 6.11 6.58
N GLU A 64 23.07 5.93 5.44
CA GLU A 64 24.50 6.24 5.24
C GLU A 64 24.76 7.70 4.86
N MET A 65 23.72 8.40 4.37
CA MET A 65 23.84 9.74 3.82
C MET A 65 22.95 10.73 4.57
N VAL A 66 23.29 12.02 4.50
CA VAL A 66 22.40 13.08 4.98
C VAL A 66 21.34 13.32 3.90
N ALA A 67 20.07 13.14 4.26
CA ALA A 67 18.93 13.49 3.43
C ALA A 67 18.29 14.78 3.95
N GLY A 68 18.34 15.85 3.15
CA GLY A 68 17.77 17.16 3.52
C GLY A 68 16.27 17.27 3.19
N ASP A 69 15.86 16.74 2.04
CA ASP A 69 14.49 16.74 1.54
C ASP A 69 14.16 15.39 0.91
N ARG A 70 12.87 15.07 0.82
CA ARG A 70 12.38 13.89 0.08
C ARG A 70 12.33 14.23 -1.41
N PRO A 71 13.02 13.48 -2.29
CA PRO A 71 12.92 13.70 -3.72
C PRO A 71 11.50 13.35 -4.19
N LEU A 72 10.93 14.19 -5.06
CA LEU A 72 9.71 13.84 -5.80
C LEU A 72 10.12 13.03 -7.02
N THR A 73 9.83 11.73 -7.01
CA THR A 73 10.17 10.85 -8.12
C THR A 73 8.94 10.12 -8.64
N THR A 74 8.88 9.94 -9.96
CA THR A 74 7.88 9.12 -10.65
C THR A 74 8.64 8.08 -11.46
N VAL A 75 9.29 7.13 -10.78
CA VAL A 75 10.11 6.12 -11.46
C VAL A 75 9.26 4.91 -11.84
N PRO A 76 9.43 4.34 -13.06
CA PRO A 76 8.69 3.15 -13.48
C PRO A 76 8.80 1.96 -12.52
N THR A 77 9.89 1.86 -11.75
CA THR A 77 10.09 0.82 -10.74
C THR A 77 9.08 0.90 -9.60
N GLN A 78 8.66 2.10 -9.20
CA GLN A 78 7.61 2.30 -8.19
C GLN A 78 6.27 1.80 -8.70
N ALA A 79 5.88 2.17 -9.93
CA ALA A 79 4.66 1.68 -10.56
C ALA A 79 4.67 0.15 -10.73
N LEU A 80 5.79 -0.40 -11.19
CA LEU A 80 5.96 -1.84 -11.34
C LEU A 80 5.85 -2.58 -10.01
N TYR A 81 6.42 -2.03 -8.94
CA TYR A 81 6.26 -2.59 -7.59
C TYR A 81 4.80 -2.61 -7.17
N LEU A 82 4.06 -1.52 -7.37
CA LEU A 82 2.65 -1.46 -6.95
C LEU A 82 1.80 -2.52 -7.66
N LEU A 83 2.03 -2.74 -8.96
CA LEU A 83 1.31 -3.73 -9.75
C LEU A 83 1.66 -5.19 -9.38
N ASN A 84 2.89 -5.46 -8.92
CA ASN A 84 3.37 -6.83 -8.68
C ASN A 84 3.53 -7.20 -7.21
N SER A 85 3.35 -6.25 -6.29
CA SER A 85 3.57 -6.47 -4.87
C SER A 85 2.47 -7.34 -4.26
N THR A 86 2.87 -8.49 -3.71
CA THR A 86 1.97 -9.36 -2.94
C THR A 86 1.41 -8.69 -1.69
N PHE A 87 2.12 -7.69 -1.14
CA PHE A 87 1.62 -6.87 -0.04
C PHE A 87 0.43 -6.03 -0.50
N LEU A 88 0.54 -5.33 -1.65
CA LEU A 88 -0.59 -4.55 -2.17
C LEU A 88 -1.77 -5.43 -2.56
N GLN A 89 -1.53 -6.59 -3.16
CA GLN A 89 -2.60 -7.54 -3.50
C GLN A 89 -3.37 -8.01 -2.25
N LYS A 90 -2.68 -8.26 -1.12
CA LYS A 90 -3.32 -8.57 0.16
C LYS A 90 -4.16 -7.41 0.67
N GLN A 91 -3.63 -6.18 0.65
CA GLN A 91 -4.39 -5.01 1.10
C GLN A 91 -5.62 -4.76 0.22
N ALA A 92 -5.49 -4.96 -1.10
CA ALA A 92 -6.60 -4.87 -2.05
C ALA A 92 -7.69 -5.92 -1.76
N ALA A 93 -7.31 -7.15 -1.44
CA ALA A 93 -8.26 -8.20 -1.05
C ALA A 93 -8.99 -7.86 0.26
N THR A 94 -8.28 -7.36 1.28
CA THR A 94 -8.89 -6.89 2.53
C THR A 94 -9.90 -5.76 2.27
N LEU A 95 -9.54 -4.79 1.42
CA LEU A 95 -10.44 -3.69 1.05
C LEU A 95 -11.65 -4.17 0.28
N ALA A 96 -11.48 -5.13 -0.64
CA ALA A 96 -12.58 -5.72 -1.39
C ALA A 96 -13.58 -6.42 -0.48
N GLN A 97 -13.11 -7.20 0.49
CA GLN A 97 -13.96 -7.86 1.48
C GLN A 97 -14.77 -6.85 2.29
N GLN A 98 -14.14 -5.75 2.71
CA GLN A 98 -14.82 -4.67 3.43
C GLN A 98 -15.84 -3.94 2.54
N ALA A 99 -15.49 -3.69 1.28
CA ALA A 99 -16.33 -3.04 0.28
C ALA A 99 -17.56 -3.89 -0.09
N TYR A 100 -17.40 -5.22 -0.14
CA TYR A 100 -18.46 -6.16 -0.47
C TYR A 100 -19.66 -6.04 0.47
N ALA A 101 -19.42 -5.71 1.75
CA ALA A 101 -20.46 -5.50 2.75
C ALA A 101 -21.15 -4.12 2.66
N LYS A 102 -20.74 -3.25 1.72
CA LYS A 102 -21.27 -1.88 1.60
C LYS A 102 -22.38 -1.80 0.53
N PRO A 103 -23.35 -0.89 0.69
CA PRO A 103 -24.41 -0.68 -0.32
C PRO A 103 -23.86 -0.25 -1.69
N GLU A 104 -22.83 0.58 -1.69
CA GLU A 104 -22.17 1.09 -2.90
C GLU A 104 -20.65 0.80 -2.84
N PRO A 105 -20.22 -0.43 -3.17
CA PRO A 105 -18.83 -0.86 -3.01
C PRO A 105 -17.82 0.02 -3.76
N VAL A 106 -18.15 0.42 -5.00
CA VAL A 106 -17.30 1.27 -5.84
C VAL A 106 -17.11 2.67 -5.23
N VAL A 107 -18.19 3.29 -4.76
CA VAL A 107 -18.13 4.60 -4.11
C VAL A 107 -17.31 4.53 -2.84
N TRP A 108 -17.53 3.48 -2.04
CA TRP A 108 -16.78 3.26 -0.81
C TRP A 108 -15.28 3.06 -1.06
N LEU A 109 -14.89 2.27 -2.06
CA LEU A 109 -13.48 2.06 -2.41
C LEU A 109 -12.79 3.37 -2.83
N HIS A 110 -13.43 4.15 -3.70
CA HIS A 110 -12.91 5.45 -4.12
C HIS A 110 -12.75 6.41 -2.94
N GLN A 111 -13.76 6.53 -2.07
CA GLN A 111 -13.68 7.40 -0.90
C GLN A 111 -12.60 6.97 0.08
N THR A 112 -12.45 5.66 0.29
CA THR A 112 -11.49 5.13 1.26
C THR A 112 -10.05 5.21 0.73
N ILE A 113 -9.83 4.97 -0.56
CA ILE A 113 -8.49 4.95 -1.17
C ILE A 113 -8.05 6.35 -1.63
N LEU A 114 -8.91 7.09 -2.35
CA LEU A 114 -8.59 8.37 -2.98
C LEU A 114 -9.16 9.58 -2.23
N GLY A 115 -10.02 9.37 -1.22
CA GLY A 115 -10.57 10.46 -0.41
C GLY A 115 -11.76 11.20 -1.02
N HIS A 116 -12.26 10.77 -2.18
CA HIS A 116 -13.44 11.36 -2.83
C HIS A 116 -14.30 10.30 -3.54
N ALA A 117 -15.53 10.66 -3.91
CA ALA A 117 -16.39 9.80 -4.70
C ALA A 117 -15.98 9.80 -6.19
N PRO A 118 -16.20 8.70 -6.93
CA PRO A 118 -15.92 8.66 -8.36
C PRO A 118 -16.87 9.60 -9.11
N ASP A 119 -16.41 10.14 -10.24
CA ASP A 119 -17.31 10.82 -11.17
C ASP A 119 -18.28 9.82 -11.85
N ALA A 120 -19.37 10.32 -12.44
CA ALA A 120 -20.38 9.45 -13.04
C ALA A 120 -19.81 8.52 -14.15
N PRO A 121 -18.90 8.98 -15.03
CA PRO A 121 -18.22 8.11 -15.99
C PRO A 121 -17.35 7.02 -15.35
N ALA A 122 -16.56 7.32 -14.33
CA ALA A 122 -15.71 6.35 -13.64
C ALA A 122 -16.55 5.35 -12.86
N ALA A 123 -17.58 5.81 -12.15
CA ALA A 123 -18.51 4.94 -11.43
C ALA A 123 -19.18 3.94 -12.38
N LYS A 124 -19.60 4.41 -13.57
CA LYS A 124 -20.17 3.55 -14.59
C LYS A 124 -19.16 2.51 -15.08
N ARG A 125 -17.94 2.92 -15.46
CA ARG A 125 -16.89 1.98 -15.92
C ARG A 125 -16.54 0.92 -14.87
N ALA A 126 -16.43 1.31 -13.61
CA ALA A 126 -16.12 0.40 -12.52
C ALA A 126 -17.24 -0.62 -12.27
N ASN A 127 -18.49 -0.18 -12.28
CA ASN A 127 -19.64 -1.09 -12.16
C ASN A 127 -19.77 -2.00 -13.38
N ASP A 128 -19.62 -1.45 -14.60
CA ASP A 128 -19.63 -2.22 -15.85
C ASP A 128 -18.54 -3.30 -15.82
N TYR A 129 -17.33 -2.99 -15.32
CA TYR A 129 -16.25 -3.97 -15.16
C TYR A 129 -16.61 -5.10 -14.17
N ILE A 130 -17.17 -4.75 -13.02
CA ILE A 130 -17.59 -5.73 -12.00
C ILE A 130 -18.70 -6.65 -12.54
N GLU A 131 -19.64 -6.10 -13.31
CA GLU A 131 -20.75 -6.87 -13.89
C GLU A 131 -20.32 -7.73 -15.09
N GLN A 132 -19.43 -7.22 -15.95
CA GLN A 132 -18.95 -7.91 -17.15
C GLN A 132 -17.88 -8.97 -16.85
N GLY A 133 -17.19 -8.86 -15.71
CA GLY A 133 -16.09 -9.74 -15.34
C GLY A 133 -16.47 -11.23 -15.27
N GLY A 134 -17.76 -11.57 -15.21
CA GLY A 134 -18.28 -12.94 -15.29
C GLY A 134 -17.81 -13.92 -14.20
N GLY A 135 -16.92 -13.45 -13.31
CA GLY A 135 -16.31 -14.19 -12.22
C GLY A 135 -16.85 -13.77 -10.86
N ASP A 136 -16.09 -14.12 -9.82
CA ASP A 136 -16.41 -13.75 -8.44
C ASP A 136 -16.41 -12.21 -8.27
N ARG A 137 -17.53 -11.68 -7.79
CA ARG A 137 -17.70 -10.25 -7.52
C ARG A 137 -16.68 -9.74 -6.50
N GLU A 138 -16.29 -10.56 -5.53
CA GLU A 138 -15.27 -10.19 -4.55
C GLU A 138 -13.89 -10.02 -5.22
N GLN A 139 -13.54 -10.91 -6.14
CA GLN A 139 -12.30 -10.79 -6.91
C GLN A 139 -12.30 -9.55 -7.82
N ALA A 140 -13.41 -9.25 -8.49
CA ALA A 140 -13.51 -8.04 -9.32
C ALA A 140 -13.35 -6.75 -8.50
N LEU A 141 -13.85 -6.75 -7.25
CA LEU A 141 -13.62 -5.64 -6.31
C LEU A 141 -12.16 -5.56 -5.85
N ALA A 142 -11.49 -6.70 -5.66
CA ALA A 142 -10.05 -6.74 -5.33
C ALA A 142 -9.19 -6.20 -6.47
N ASP A 143 -9.50 -6.56 -7.71
CA ASP A 143 -8.81 -6.05 -8.89
C ASP A 143 -9.01 -4.53 -9.03
N LEU A 144 -10.24 -4.04 -8.82
CA LEU A 144 -10.53 -2.60 -8.80
C LEU A 144 -9.75 -1.88 -7.68
N ALA A 145 -9.78 -2.42 -6.46
CA ALA A 145 -9.04 -1.85 -5.33
C ALA A 145 -7.53 -1.79 -5.62
N HIS A 146 -6.97 -2.83 -6.24
CA HIS A 146 -5.56 -2.87 -6.62
C HIS A 146 -5.21 -1.80 -7.66
N VAL A 147 -6.06 -1.60 -8.67
CA VAL A 147 -5.88 -0.52 -9.66
C VAL A 147 -5.91 0.86 -9.01
N LEU A 148 -6.84 1.10 -8.08
CA LEU A 148 -6.93 2.38 -7.36
C LEU A 148 -5.68 2.63 -6.49
N LEU A 149 -5.19 1.60 -5.80
CA LEU A 149 -3.94 1.67 -5.01
C LEU A 149 -2.68 1.88 -5.87
N ALA A 150 -2.70 1.43 -7.12
CA ALA A 150 -1.61 1.61 -8.07
C ALA A 150 -1.73 2.91 -8.90
N SER A 151 -2.78 3.70 -8.67
CA SER A 151 -3.03 4.94 -9.42
C SER A 151 -2.05 6.04 -9.02
N THR A 152 -1.80 6.97 -9.95
CA THR A 152 -0.96 8.16 -9.67
C THR A 152 -1.59 9.05 -8.61
N GLU A 153 -2.92 9.14 -8.59
CA GLU A 153 -3.67 9.92 -7.61
C GLU A 153 -3.50 9.39 -6.18
N PHE A 154 -3.38 8.07 -6.00
CA PHE A 154 -3.05 7.52 -4.69
C PHE A 154 -1.60 7.83 -4.27
N LEU A 155 -0.68 7.84 -5.23
CA LEU A 155 0.75 8.06 -4.95
C LEU A 155 1.08 9.52 -4.64
N PHE A 156 0.39 10.46 -5.28
CA PHE A 156 0.67 11.88 -5.21
C PHE A 156 -0.57 12.63 -4.73
N LEU A 157 -0.43 13.30 -3.59
CA LEU A 157 -1.39 14.32 -3.17
C LEU A 157 -1.03 15.60 -3.93
N GLU A 158 -1.89 16.03 -4.87
CA GLU A 158 -1.83 17.36 -5.47
C GLU A 158 -2.43 18.43 -4.54
#